data_AF-A0A3C1FTL0-F1
#
_entry.id   AF-A0A3C1FTL0-F1
#
_cell.length_a   1.000
_cell.length_b   1.000
_cell.length_c   1.000
_cell.angle_alpha   90.00
_cell.angle_beta   90.00
_cell.angle_gamma   90.00
#
_symmetry.space_group_name_H-M   'P 1'
#
loop_
_entity.id
_entity.type
_entity.pdbx_description
1 polymer ?
#
loop_
_entity_poly.entity_id
_entity_poly.type
_entity_poly.pdbx_seq_one_letter_code
_entity_poly.pdbx_strand_id
1 'polypeptide(L)'
;LMAGTAGLPHVIVRFFTVPKVSDARLSAGYALIFIALLYTTAPAVSAFARLNFIDAVHQTAYEDTPGWFSNWEGIGLIGWLDKNDDGKIQYGAGAPFDGAPAFNGERGASGQRALTNKPTDNANEVYVDRDIMVLANPEIAQLPGWVIALVAAGGLAAALSTAAGLLLVISTAVSHDLMKRTFRPDLSDKQELAYARIAAATAIVIAGYLGINPPGFVAQVVAFAFGLAAASLFPAIFLGIFFKRINKQGAIAGMLVGLIFTFAYIAYFKFMAPELNNAAHWWFGISPEGIGTLGMLLNFAVAFAVSAVTAAPPEKVQELVDDIRIPSGAGVAHDPH
;
A
#
# COMPACT_ATOMS: atom_id res chain seq x y z
N LEU A 1 5.35 1.49 -6.90
CA LEU A 1 5.02 0.25 -6.14
C LEU A 1 6.11 -0.82 -6.29
N MET A 2 6.33 -1.39 -7.49
CA MET A 2 7.29 -2.50 -7.69
C MET A 2 8.75 -2.21 -7.25
N ALA A 3 9.30 -1.05 -7.61
CA ALA A 3 10.63 -0.65 -7.16
C ALA A 3 10.67 -0.49 -5.62
N GLY A 4 9.62 0.08 -5.04
CA GLY A 4 9.48 0.24 -3.59
C GLY A 4 9.45 -1.09 -2.85
N THR A 5 8.72 -2.08 -3.37
CA THR A 5 8.70 -3.45 -2.80
C THR A 5 10.05 -4.15 -2.93
N ALA A 6 10.76 -3.95 -4.04
CA ALA A 6 12.08 -4.53 -4.26
C ALA A 6 13.15 -3.93 -3.34
N GLY A 7 12.96 -2.68 -2.88
CA GLY A 7 13.85 -2.01 -1.92
C GLY A 7 13.68 -2.46 -0.47
N LEU A 8 12.76 -3.39 -0.16
CA LEU A 8 12.47 -3.82 1.21
C LEU A 8 13.36 -5.00 1.64
N PRO A 9 14.25 -4.83 2.65
CA PRO A 9 15.22 -5.85 3.04
C PRO A 9 14.61 -7.21 3.43
N HIS A 10 13.43 -7.20 4.07
CA HIS A 10 12.77 -8.42 4.53
C HIS A 10 12.31 -9.35 3.38
N VAL A 11 12.09 -8.81 2.17
CA VAL A 11 11.77 -9.61 0.98
C VAL A 11 13.02 -10.31 0.47
N ILE A 12 14.15 -9.59 0.45
CA ILE A 12 15.43 -10.10 -0.07
C ILE A 12 15.97 -11.24 0.82
N VAL A 13 15.89 -11.10 2.15
CA VAL A 13 16.43 -12.09 3.09
C VAL A 13 15.76 -13.46 2.96
N ARG A 14 14.47 -13.52 2.55
CA ARG A 14 13.76 -14.79 2.34
C ARG A 14 14.31 -15.63 1.18
N PHE A 15 14.96 -15.01 0.19
CA PHE A 15 15.59 -15.76 -0.90
C PHE A 15 16.90 -16.44 -0.47
N PHE A 16 17.53 -15.96 0.61
CA PHE A 16 18.78 -16.51 1.14
C PHE A 16 18.58 -17.64 2.16
N THR A 17 17.35 -17.88 2.61
CA THR A 17 17.05 -18.99 3.53
C THR A 17 16.86 -20.34 2.82
N VAL A 18 16.88 -20.37 1.49
CA VAL A 18 16.68 -21.58 0.69
C VAL A 18 18.05 -22.21 0.35
N PRO A 19 18.28 -23.51 0.59
CA PRO A 19 19.59 -24.14 0.37
C PRO A 19 20.04 -24.17 -1.10
N LYS A 20 19.08 -24.16 -2.04
CA LYS A 20 19.33 -24.30 -3.48
C LYS A 20 18.83 -23.10 -4.27
N VAL A 21 19.66 -22.62 -5.19
CA VAL A 21 19.33 -21.51 -6.11
C VAL A 21 18.16 -21.85 -7.03
N SER A 22 18.04 -23.11 -7.46
CA SER A 22 16.92 -23.59 -8.29
C SER A 22 15.57 -23.38 -7.60
N ASP A 23 15.51 -23.70 -6.31
CA ASP A 23 14.28 -23.67 -5.52
C ASP A 23 13.89 -22.23 -5.20
N ALA A 24 14.89 -21.35 -5.00
CA ALA A 24 14.67 -19.90 -4.89
C ALA A 24 14.07 -19.32 -6.18
N ARG A 25 14.55 -19.72 -7.36
CA ARG A 25 13.99 -19.29 -8.66
C ARG A 25 12.58 -19.82 -8.87
N LEU A 26 12.31 -21.07 -8.52
CA LEU A 26 10.97 -21.66 -8.62
C LEU A 26 9.98 -20.94 -7.69
N SER A 27 10.38 -20.65 -6.46
CA SER A 27 9.59 -19.86 -5.50
C SER A 27 9.29 -18.46 -6.03
N ALA A 28 10.26 -17.78 -6.63
CA ALA A 28 10.05 -16.50 -7.31
C ALA A 28 9.04 -16.63 -8.47
N GLY A 29 9.11 -17.71 -9.25
CA GLY A 29 8.14 -18.02 -10.31
C GLY A 29 6.71 -18.16 -9.78
N TYR A 30 6.51 -18.93 -8.71
CA TYR A 30 5.20 -19.04 -8.06
C TYR A 30 4.71 -17.69 -7.53
N ALA A 31 5.59 -16.91 -6.89
CA ALA A 31 5.24 -15.57 -6.41
C ALA A 31 4.76 -14.67 -7.55
N LEU A 32 5.44 -14.67 -8.70
CA LEU A 32 5.02 -13.90 -9.87
C LEU A 32 3.66 -14.35 -10.41
N ILE A 33 3.37 -15.66 -10.44
CA ILE A 33 2.05 -16.18 -10.83
C ILE A 33 0.96 -15.66 -9.90
N PHE A 34 1.15 -15.75 -8.58
CA PHE A 34 0.17 -15.27 -7.61
C PHE A 34 -0.02 -13.75 -7.68
N ILE A 35 1.06 -12.98 -7.89
CA ILE A 35 0.99 -11.53 -8.09
C ILE A 35 0.21 -11.21 -9.37
N ALA A 36 0.52 -11.86 -10.48
CA ALA A 36 -0.17 -11.66 -11.76
C ALA A 36 -1.66 -12.00 -11.65
N LEU A 37 -1.99 -13.10 -10.98
CA LEU A 37 -3.36 -13.49 -10.70
C LEU A 37 -4.07 -12.41 -9.89
N LEU A 38 -3.49 -11.95 -8.78
CA LEU A 38 -4.09 -10.91 -7.93
C LEU A 38 -4.26 -9.58 -8.67
N TYR A 39 -3.26 -9.16 -9.44
CA TYR A 39 -3.26 -7.88 -10.16
C TYR A 39 -4.24 -7.89 -11.34
N THR A 40 -4.59 -9.05 -11.86
CA THR A 40 -5.58 -9.19 -12.93
C THR A 40 -6.99 -9.36 -12.35
N THR A 41 -7.15 -10.16 -11.29
CA THR A 41 -8.48 -10.47 -10.72
C THR A 41 -9.03 -9.34 -9.87
N ALA A 42 -8.22 -8.64 -9.06
CA ALA A 42 -8.73 -7.60 -8.17
C ALA A 42 -9.40 -6.42 -8.93
N PRO A 43 -8.80 -5.85 -9.99
CA PRO A 43 -9.46 -4.82 -10.79
C PRO A 43 -10.69 -5.35 -11.53
N ALA A 44 -10.63 -6.59 -12.04
CA ALA A 44 -11.77 -7.20 -12.72
C ALA A 44 -12.97 -7.38 -11.76
N VAL A 45 -12.74 -7.93 -10.57
CA VAL A 45 -13.78 -8.08 -9.54
C VAL A 45 -14.32 -6.72 -9.11
N SER A 46 -13.46 -5.70 -8.96
CA SER A 46 -13.90 -4.33 -8.65
C SER A 46 -14.80 -3.73 -9.74
N ALA A 47 -14.48 -3.97 -11.02
CA ALA A 47 -15.31 -3.52 -12.14
C ALA A 47 -16.67 -4.23 -12.15
N PHE A 48 -16.69 -5.56 -11.98
CA PHE A 48 -17.94 -6.33 -11.87
C PHE A 48 -18.78 -5.92 -10.67
N ALA A 49 -18.15 -5.68 -9.52
CA ALA A 49 -18.84 -5.22 -8.32
C ALA A 49 -19.58 -3.90 -8.54
N ARG A 50 -18.95 -2.95 -9.24
CA ARG A 50 -19.59 -1.68 -9.58
C ARG A 50 -20.78 -1.86 -10.53
N LEU A 51 -20.66 -2.75 -11.53
CA LEU A 51 -21.76 -3.05 -12.44
C LEU A 51 -22.94 -3.71 -11.70
N ASN A 52 -22.66 -4.76 -10.93
CA ASN A 52 -23.66 -5.45 -10.11
C ASN A 52 -24.37 -4.49 -9.14
N PHE A 53 -23.62 -3.55 -8.54
CA PHE A 53 -24.20 -2.52 -7.69
C PHE A 53 -25.20 -1.66 -8.47
N ILE A 54 -24.78 -1.13 -9.63
CA ILE A 54 -25.64 -0.29 -10.49
C ILE A 54 -26.89 -1.06 -10.89
N ASP A 55 -26.74 -2.29 -11.38
CA ASP A 55 -27.86 -3.11 -11.84
C ASP A 55 -28.84 -3.44 -10.71
N ALA A 56 -28.36 -3.55 -9.47
CA ALA A 56 -29.19 -3.87 -8.31
C ALA A 56 -29.96 -2.66 -7.76
N VAL A 57 -29.42 -1.45 -7.84
CA VAL A 57 -30.00 -0.27 -7.15
C VAL A 57 -30.49 0.84 -8.07
N HIS A 58 -29.95 0.97 -9.28
CA HIS A 58 -30.28 2.09 -10.16
C HIS A 58 -31.73 2.01 -10.64
N GLN A 59 -32.49 3.09 -10.45
CA GLN A 59 -33.93 3.21 -10.73
C GLN A 59 -34.83 2.30 -9.88
N THR A 60 -34.31 1.71 -8.80
CA THR A 60 -35.09 0.92 -7.85
C THR A 60 -35.64 1.83 -6.76
N ALA A 61 -36.90 1.63 -6.34
CA ALA A 61 -37.45 2.33 -5.18
C ALA A 61 -36.69 1.93 -3.92
N TYR A 62 -36.46 2.86 -2.99
CA TYR A 62 -35.68 2.55 -1.79
C TYR A 62 -36.27 1.38 -0.97
N GLU A 63 -37.60 1.32 -0.88
CA GLU A 63 -38.33 0.26 -0.18
C GLU A 63 -38.13 -1.13 -0.79
N ASP A 64 -37.85 -1.20 -2.11
CA ASP A 64 -37.63 -2.43 -2.87
C ASP A 64 -36.14 -2.83 -2.92
N THR A 65 -35.26 -2.06 -2.26
CA THR A 65 -33.83 -2.37 -2.29
C THR A 65 -33.52 -3.70 -1.59
N PRO A 66 -32.51 -4.45 -2.07
CA PRO A 66 -32.07 -5.65 -1.39
C PRO A 66 -31.60 -5.36 0.04
N GLY A 67 -31.83 -6.29 0.98
CA GLY A 67 -31.48 -6.10 2.39
C GLY A 67 -30.01 -5.82 2.68
N TRP A 68 -29.09 -6.15 1.77
CA TRP A 68 -27.68 -5.74 1.92
C TRP A 68 -27.54 -4.21 1.88
N PHE A 69 -28.36 -3.49 1.10
CA PHE A 69 -28.25 -2.04 0.96
C PHE A 69 -28.45 -1.34 2.31
N SER A 70 -29.50 -1.70 3.03
CA SER A 70 -29.81 -1.15 4.36
C SER A 70 -28.81 -1.61 5.42
N ASN A 71 -28.21 -2.80 5.30
CA ASN A 71 -27.13 -3.25 6.20
C ASN A 71 -25.89 -2.35 6.07
N TRP A 72 -25.44 -2.08 4.85
CA TRP A 72 -24.28 -1.23 4.58
C TRP A 72 -24.57 0.25 4.85
N GLU A 73 -25.81 0.70 4.63
CA GLU A 73 -26.29 2.02 5.07
C GLU A 73 -26.28 2.13 6.61
N GLY A 74 -26.66 1.06 7.33
CA GLY A 74 -26.64 0.99 8.79
C GLY A 74 -25.25 1.17 9.39
N ILE A 75 -24.22 0.67 8.71
CA ILE A 75 -22.81 0.85 9.10
C ILE A 75 -22.27 2.23 8.64
N GLY A 76 -23.00 2.92 7.77
CA GLY A 76 -22.68 4.27 7.28
C GLY A 76 -21.70 4.30 6.10
N LEU A 77 -21.52 3.17 5.43
CA LEU A 77 -20.63 3.04 4.26
C LEU A 77 -21.40 3.20 2.94
N ILE A 78 -22.74 3.22 3.01
CA ILE A 78 -23.64 3.69 1.96
C ILE A 78 -24.46 4.85 2.53
N GLY A 79 -24.75 5.85 1.69
CA GLY A 79 -25.72 6.90 2.01
C GLY A 79 -26.51 7.27 0.76
N TRP A 80 -27.82 7.45 0.91
CA TRP A 80 -28.69 7.89 -0.18
C TRP A 80 -29.41 9.17 0.21
N LEU A 81 -29.38 10.14 -0.69
CA LEU A 81 -30.10 11.40 -0.59
C LEU A 81 -30.95 11.56 -1.85
N ASP A 82 -32.26 11.39 -1.70
CA ASP A 82 -33.23 11.70 -2.75
C ASP A 82 -33.18 13.19 -3.06
N LYS A 83 -32.76 13.56 -4.28
CA LYS A 83 -32.63 14.96 -4.70
C LYS A 83 -33.83 15.44 -5.50
N ASN A 84 -34.63 14.53 -6.03
CA ASN A 84 -35.71 14.83 -6.95
C ASN A 84 -37.09 14.46 -6.38
N ASP A 85 -37.12 13.91 -5.16
CA ASP A 85 -38.31 13.51 -4.39
C ASP A 85 -39.14 12.42 -5.11
N ASP A 86 -38.52 11.56 -5.93
CA ASP A 86 -39.18 10.45 -6.64
C ASP A 86 -39.12 9.10 -5.91
N GLY A 87 -38.40 9.02 -4.78
CA GLY A 87 -38.28 7.84 -3.94
C GLY A 87 -37.45 6.70 -4.56
N LYS A 88 -36.78 6.94 -5.70
CA LYS A 88 -35.93 5.97 -6.38
C LYS A 88 -34.47 6.32 -6.22
N ILE A 89 -33.63 5.32 -6.40
CA ILE A 89 -32.18 5.48 -6.31
C ILE A 89 -31.59 5.77 -7.69
N GLN A 90 -30.95 6.93 -7.87
CA GLN A 90 -30.22 7.27 -9.09
C GLN A 90 -28.71 7.31 -8.82
N TYR A 91 -28.03 6.23 -9.19
CA TYR A 91 -26.57 6.20 -9.24
C TYR A 91 -26.02 6.88 -10.50
N GLY A 92 -25.09 7.82 -10.33
CA GLY A 92 -24.52 8.63 -11.41
C GLY A 92 -23.06 9.02 -11.20
N ALA A 93 -22.56 9.93 -12.04
CA ALA A 93 -21.19 10.45 -11.93
C ALA A 93 -21.09 11.56 -10.86
N GLY A 94 -20.03 11.53 -10.06
CA GLY A 94 -19.75 12.52 -9.01
C GLY A 94 -20.18 12.07 -7.61
N ALA A 95 -19.77 12.81 -6.59
CA ALA A 95 -20.23 12.58 -5.22
C ALA A 95 -21.65 13.14 -5.05
N PRO A 96 -22.58 12.44 -4.40
CA PRO A 96 -23.97 12.91 -4.25
C PRO A 96 -24.10 14.09 -3.29
N PHE A 97 -23.21 14.18 -2.31
CA PHE A 97 -23.16 15.21 -1.28
C PHE A 97 -21.72 15.38 -0.78
N ASP A 98 -21.47 16.45 -0.04
CA ASP A 98 -20.13 16.78 0.46
C ASP A 98 -19.67 15.78 1.54
N GLY A 99 -18.54 15.12 1.28
CA GLY A 99 -17.86 14.23 2.23
C GLY A 99 -18.47 12.83 2.37
N ALA A 100 -18.08 12.15 3.45
CA ALA A 100 -18.66 10.86 3.82
C ALA A 100 -20.06 11.04 4.45
N PRO A 101 -20.93 10.01 4.42
CA PRO A 101 -22.29 10.09 4.96
C PRO A 101 -22.31 10.49 6.45
N ALA A 102 -23.04 11.57 6.76
CA ALA A 102 -23.27 12.06 8.10
C ALA A 102 -24.76 11.97 8.42
N PHE A 103 -25.11 11.13 9.39
CA PHE A 103 -26.51 10.84 9.72
C PHE A 103 -26.94 11.55 11.01
N ASN A 104 -28.19 12.03 11.06
CA ASN A 104 -28.77 12.65 12.27
C ASN A 104 -29.47 11.64 13.21
N GLY A 105 -29.56 10.36 12.83
CA GLY A 105 -30.22 9.31 13.61
C GLY A 105 -31.72 9.15 13.34
N GLU A 106 -32.31 10.01 12.50
CA GLU A 106 -33.69 9.92 12.07
C GLU A 106 -33.82 9.10 10.77
N ARG A 107 -35.06 8.78 10.41
CA ARG A 107 -35.41 8.09 9.17
C ARG A 107 -36.16 9.03 8.25
N GLY A 108 -35.82 9.03 6.97
CA GLY A 108 -36.51 9.79 5.93
C GLY A 108 -37.85 9.16 5.54
N ALA A 109 -38.53 9.79 4.58
CA ALA A 109 -39.88 9.40 4.14
C ALA A 109 -39.97 7.96 3.61
N SER A 110 -38.90 7.45 2.99
CA SER A 110 -38.82 6.10 2.43
C SER A 110 -38.17 5.09 3.40
N GLY A 111 -37.83 5.49 4.63
CA GLY A 111 -37.15 4.64 5.61
C GLY A 111 -35.62 4.62 5.51
N GLN A 112 -35.03 5.48 4.68
CA GLN A 112 -33.60 5.73 4.61
C GLN A 112 -33.08 6.44 5.85
N ARG A 113 -31.80 6.32 6.17
CA ARG A 113 -31.19 7.13 7.24
C ARG A 113 -31.09 8.57 6.76
N ALA A 114 -31.63 9.50 7.54
CA ALA A 114 -31.58 10.91 7.17
C ALA A 114 -30.16 11.47 7.26
N LEU A 115 -29.73 12.11 6.18
CA LEU A 115 -28.41 12.71 6.01
C LEU A 115 -28.43 14.20 6.34
N THR A 116 -27.34 14.71 6.88
CA THR A 116 -27.11 16.15 7.13
C THR A 116 -26.14 16.78 6.13
N ASN A 117 -25.56 15.97 5.24
CA ASN A 117 -24.61 16.45 4.24
C ASN A 117 -25.27 17.44 3.26
N LYS A 118 -24.47 18.40 2.79
CA LYS A 118 -24.89 19.31 1.74
C LYS A 118 -24.94 18.59 0.39
N PRO A 119 -26.07 18.60 -0.35
CA PRO A 119 -26.15 18.00 -1.68
C PRO A 119 -25.23 18.72 -2.67
N THR A 120 -24.70 17.96 -3.63
CA THR A 120 -23.99 18.48 -4.81
C THR A 120 -24.94 18.70 -5.99
N ASP A 121 -24.50 19.48 -6.97
CA ASP A 121 -25.30 19.83 -8.17
C ASP A 121 -25.41 18.71 -9.23
N ASN A 122 -24.77 17.56 -9.02
CA ASN A 122 -24.88 16.44 -9.96
C ASN A 122 -26.10 15.55 -9.68
N ALA A 123 -26.47 14.73 -10.66
CA ALA A 123 -27.62 13.83 -10.58
C ALA A 123 -27.35 12.53 -9.79
N ASN A 124 -26.15 12.34 -9.23
CA ASN A 124 -25.89 11.18 -8.37
C ASN A 124 -26.53 11.39 -7.00
N GLU A 125 -27.19 10.36 -6.48
CA GLU A 125 -27.87 10.38 -5.20
C GLU A 125 -27.27 9.42 -4.17
N VAL A 126 -26.41 8.49 -4.62
CA VAL A 126 -25.86 7.44 -3.76
C VAL A 126 -24.37 7.58 -3.58
N TYR A 127 -23.98 7.57 -2.31
CA TYR A 127 -22.60 7.43 -1.87
C TYR A 127 -22.36 5.96 -1.58
N VAL A 128 -21.26 5.43 -2.11
CA VAL A 128 -20.75 4.10 -1.77
C VAL A 128 -19.29 4.26 -1.43
N ASP A 129 -18.90 3.82 -0.24
CA ASP A 129 -17.50 3.81 0.11
C ASP A 129 -16.71 2.90 -0.83
N ARG A 130 -15.57 3.38 -1.32
CA ARG A 130 -14.78 2.66 -2.31
C ARG A 130 -14.20 1.37 -1.74
N ASP A 131 -13.98 1.32 -0.42
CA ASP A 131 -13.36 0.19 0.25
C ASP A 131 -14.36 -0.98 0.45
N ILE A 132 -15.68 -0.71 0.39
CA ILE A 132 -16.70 -1.77 0.52
C ILE A 132 -17.12 -2.40 -0.80
N MET A 133 -16.86 -1.75 -1.94
CA MET A 133 -17.39 -2.19 -3.24
C MET A 133 -17.04 -3.66 -3.54
N VAL A 134 -15.80 -4.08 -3.26
CA VAL A 134 -15.36 -5.47 -3.46
C VAL A 134 -15.87 -6.40 -2.36
N LEU A 135 -15.91 -5.92 -1.11
CA LEU A 135 -16.29 -6.72 0.06
C LEU A 135 -17.79 -7.05 0.06
N ALA A 136 -18.63 -6.11 -0.39
CA ALA A 136 -20.07 -6.27 -0.50
C ALA A 136 -20.49 -7.09 -1.73
N ASN A 137 -19.63 -7.22 -2.74
CA ASN A 137 -19.99 -7.87 -4.01
C ASN A 137 -20.56 -9.30 -3.88
N PRO A 138 -20.06 -10.19 -2.99
CA PRO A 138 -20.71 -11.49 -2.76
C PRO A 138 -22.17 -11.39 -2.33
N GLU A 139 -22.53 -10.37 -1.53
CA GLU A 139 -23.91 -10.09 -1.11
C GLU A 139 -24.73 -9.49 -2.25
N ILE A 140 -24.14 -8.54 -2.99
CA ILE A 140 -24.77 -7.91 -4.16
C ILE A 140 -25.10 -8.97 -5.22
N ALA A 141 -24.18 -9.91 -5.45
CA ALA A 141 -24.34 -11.02 -6.39
C ALA A 141 -25.20 -12.18 -5.86
N GLN A 142 -25.82 -12.03 -4.68
CA GLN A 142 -26.71 -13.02 -4.06
C GLN A 142 -26.06 -14.41 -3.89
N LEU A 143 -24.76 -14.45 -3.58
CA LEU A 143 -24.05 -15.70 -3.37
C LEU A 143 -24.48 -16.36 -2.04
N PRO A 144 -24.39 -17.71 -1.94
CA PRO A 144 -24.69 -18.41 -0.70
C PRO A 144 -23.86 -17.91 0.49
N GLY A 145 -24.44 -17.92 1.69
CA GLY A 145 -23.80 -17.41 2.91
C GLY A 145 -22.43 -18.03 3.22
N TRP A 146 -22.20 -19.30 2.86
CA TRP A 146 -20.89 -19.95 3.05
C TRP A 146 -19.79 -19.35 2.15
N VAL A 147 -20.14 -18.85 0.96
CA VAL A 147 -19.20 -18.16 0.06
C VAL A 147 -18.82 -16.80 0.66
N ILE A 148 -19.82 -16.05 1.12
CA ILE A 148 -19.63 -14.76 1.78
C ILE A 148 -18.70 -14.93 2.99
N ALA A 149 -18.98 -15.95 3.83
CA ALA A 149 -18.15 -16.27 5.00
C ALA A 149 -16.71 -16.63 4.63
N LEU A 150 -16.50 -17.41 3.56
CA LEU A 150 -15.16 -17.80 3.10
C LEU A 150 -14.37 -16.58 2.56
N VAL A 151 -15.02 -15.69 1.80
CA VAL A 151 -14.40 -14.45 1.31
C VAL A 151 -14.02 -13.53 2.47
N ALA A 152 -14.94 -13.32 3.42
CA ALA A 152 -14.68 -12.52 4.62
C ALA A 152 -13.53 -13.10 5.47
N ALA A 153 -13.54 -14.43 5.69
CA ALA A 153 -12.47 -15.11 6.42
C ALA A 153 -11.12 -14.99 5.69
N GLY A 154 -11.10 -15.13 4.36
CA GLY A 154 -9.90 -14.96 3.54
C GLY A 154 -9.34 -13.53 3.61
N GLY A 155 -10.20 -12.52 3.53
CA GLY A 155 -9.83 -11.11 3.67
C GLY A 155 -9.22 -10.80 5.05
N LEU A 156 -9.86 -11.28 6.12
CA LEU A 156 -9.35 -11.19 7.49
C LEU A 156 -8.00 -11.90 7.64
N ALA A 157 -7.87 -13.12 7.12
CA ALA A 157 -6.63 -13.89 7.19
C ALA A 157 -5.47 -13.17 6.46
N ALA A 158 -5.73 -12.57 5.30
CA ALA A 158 -4.74 -11.81 4.55
C ALA A 158 -4.28 -10.54 5.31
N ALA A 159 -5.23 -9.81 5.90
CA ALA A 159 -4.94 -8.62 6.71
C ALA A 159 -4.11 -8.97 7.95
N LEU A 160 -4.52 -10.01 8.69
CA LEU A 160 -3.81 -10.46 9.90
C LEU A 160 -2.41 -10.99 9.61
N SER A 161 -2.23 -11.74 8.51
CA SER A 161 -0.93 -12.25 8.08
C SER A 161 0.06 -11.10 7.78
N THR A 162 -0.42 -10.06 7.09
CA THR A 162 0.38 -8.88 6.76
C THR A 162 0.71 -8.07 8.02
N ALA A 163 -0.28 -7.85 8.89
CA ALA A 163 -0.10 -7.12 10.15
C ALA A 163 0.94 -7.80 11.05
N ALA A 164 0.86 -9.12 11.23
CA ALA A 164 1.82 -9.88 12.03
C ALA A 164 3.25 -9.78 11.46
N GLY A 165 3.39 -9.89 10.13
CA GLY A 165 4.69 -9.78 9.45
C GLY A 165 5.31 -8.39 9.59
N LEU A 166 4.55 -7.33 9.34
CA LEU A 166 5.04 -5.95 9.47
C LEU A 166 5.36 -5.59 10.92
N LEU A 167 4.57 -6.10 11.88
CA LEU A 167 4.84 -5.88 13.30
C LEU A 167 6.17 -6.49 13.73
N LEU A 168 6.48 -7.70 13.24
CA LEU A 168 7.77 -8.34 13.48
C LEU A 168 8.90 -7.49 12.88
N VAL A 169 8.75 -6.99 11.65
CA VAL A 169 9.76 -6.15 10.99
C VAL A 169 10.00 -4.85 11.77
N ILE A 170 8.95 -4.17 12.22
CA ILE A 170 9.08 -2.97 13.05
C ILE A 170 9.79 -3.30 14.35
N SER A 171 9.40 -4.40 14.99
CA SER A 171 9.99 -4.86 16.25
C SER A 171 11.49 -5.10 16.13
N THR A 172 11.92 -5.84 15.10
CA THR A 172 13.35 -6.12 14.83
C THR A 172 14.12 -4.88 14.39
N ALA A 173 13.51 -4.01 13.58
CA ALA A 173 14.17 -2.77 13.16
C ALA A 173 14.45 -1.85 14.36
N VAL A 174 13.53 -1.76 15.32
CA VAL A 174 13.73 -0.97 16.54
C VAL A 174 14.70 -1.66 17.49
N SER A 175 14.52 -2.95 17.80
CA SER A 175 15.35 -3.64 18.79
C SER A 175 16.78 -3.91 18.30
N HIS A 176 16.91 -4.44 17.09
CA HIS A 176 18.18 -4.93 16.56
C HIS A 176 18.93 -3.84 15.79
N ASP A 177 18.29 -3.20 14.81
CA ASP A 177 18.99 -2.25 13.93
C ASP A 177 19.22 -0.90 14.62
N LEU A 178 18.18 -0.35 15.25
CA LEU A 178 18.26 0.96 15.89
C LEU A 178 18.93 0.87 17.27
N MET A 179 18.41 0.03 18.17
CA MET A 179 18.92 -0.02 19.53
C MET A 179 20.25 -0.78 19.61
N LYS A 180 20.30 -2.07 19.27
CA LYS A 180 21.53 -2.88 19.44
C LYS A 180 22.63 -2.44 18.49
N ARG A 181 22.37 -2.33 17.18
CA ARG A 181 23.43 -2.06 16.20
C ARG A 181 23.87 -0.59 16.16
N THR A 182 23.00 0.36 16.45
CA THR A 182 23.30 1.80 16.29
C THR A 182 23.54 2.53 17.62
N PHE A 183 22.61 2.45 18.59
CA PHE A 183 22.68 3.28 19.81
C PHE A 183 23.41 2.63 20.99
N ARG A 184 23.24 1.33 21.20
CA ARG A 184 23.75 0.59 22.36
C ARG A 184 24.21 -0.83 21.95
N PRO A 185 25.43 -0.97 21.42
CA PRO A 185 26.02 -2.26 20.99
C PRO A 185 26.14 -3.32 22.09
N ASP A 186 26.15 -2.89 23.34
CA ASP A 186 26.29 -3.70 24.55
C ASP A 186 24.95 -4.27 25.07
N LEU A 187 23.88 -4.16 24.29
CA LEU A 187 22.55 -4.61 24.68
C LEU A 187 22.48 -6.13 24.88
N SER A 188 22.06 -6.56 26.08
CA SER A 188 21.82 -7.98 26.36
C SER A 188 20.59 -8.50 25.61
N ASP A 189 20.54 -9.81 25.33
CA ASP A 189 19.41 -10.43 24.60
C ASP A 189 18.07 -10.27 25.33
N LYS A 190 18.10 -10.24 26.68
CA LYS A 190 16.89 -9.98 27.49
C LYS A 190 16.38 -8.55 27.30
N GLN A 191 17.29 -7.58 27.22
CA GLN A 191 16.93 -6.19 26.96
C GLN A 191 16.46 -6.01 25.52
N GLU A 192 17.10 -6.67 24.55
CA GLU A 192 16.72 -6.61 23.14
C GLU A 192 15.29 -7.13 22.95
N LEU A 193 14.96 -8.27 23.58
CA LEU A 193 13.61 -8.81 23.58
C LEU A 193 12.60 -7.86 24.25
N ALA A 194 13.01 -7.13 25.29
CA ALA A 194 12.15 -6.13 25.92
C ALA A 194 11.86 -4.96 24.97
N TYR A 195 12.87 -4.41 24.29
CA TYR A 195 12.67 -3.35 23.29
C TYR A 195 11.81 -3.83 22.13
N ALA A 196 12.01 -5.07 21.67
CA ALA A 196 11.21 -5.68 20.62
C ALA A 196 9.71 -5.69 20.99
N ARG A 197 9.38 -6.16 22.20
CA ARG A 197 8.00 -6.20 22.72
C ARG A 197 7.41 -4.80 22.92
N ILE A 198 8.19 -3.85 23.42
CA ILE A 198 7.76 -2.46 23.59
C ILE A 198 7.43 -1.85 22.23
N ALA A 199 8.33 -1.99 21.24
CA ALA A 199 8.11 -1.50 19.90
C ALA A 199 6.84 -2.08 19.25
N ALA A 200 6.63 -3.40 19.41
CA ALA A 200 5.42 -4.05 18.92
C ALA A 200 4.15 -3.55 19.63
N ALA A 201 4.17 -3.42 20.95
CA ALA A 201 3.03 -2.91 21.72
C ALA A 201 2.69 -1.46 21.32
N THR A 202 3.71 -0.59 21.20
CA THR A 202 3.53 0.79 20.76
C THR A 202 2.96 0.85 19.33
N ALA A 203 3.47 0.03 18.41
CA ALA A 203 2.95 -0.04 17.05
C ALA A 203 1.48 -0.49 17.01
N ILE A 204 1.08 -1.48 17.82
CA ILE A 204 -0.33 -1.92 17.93
C ILE A 204 -1.21 -0.79 18.44
N VAL A 205 -0.79 -0.04 19.47
CA VAL A 205 -1.56 1.08 20.02
C VAL A 205 -1.76 2.18 18.98
N ILE A 206 -0.70 2.56 18.27
CA ILE A 206 -0.77 3.58 17.21
C ILE A 206 -1.66 3.10 16.06
N ALA A 207 -1.47 1.86 15.59
CA ALA A 207 -2.27 1.28 14.51
C ALA A 207 -3.74 1.14 14.90
N GLY A 208 -4.04 0.74 16.14
CA GLY A 208 -5.40 0.66 16.66
C GLY A 208 -6.08 2.03 16.75
N TYR A 209 -5.36 3.06 17.22
CA TYR A 209 -5.87 4.43 17.25
C TYR A 209 -6.19 4.96 15.84
N LEU A 210 -5.25 4.79 14.90
CA LEU A 210 -5.44 5.19 13.50
C LEU A 210 -6.48 4.32 12.77
N GLY A 211 -6.71 3.08 13.21
CA GLY A 211 -7.76 2.22 12.65
C GLY A 211 -9.16 2.66 13.08
N ILE A 212 -9.32 3.18 14.31
CA ILE A 212 -10.58 3.74 14.80
C ILE A 212 -10.86 5.11 14.16
N ASN A 213 -9.81 5.91 13.96
CA ASN A 213 -9.89 7.23 13.31
C ASN A 213 -9.11 7.20 11.99
N PRO A 214 -9.60 6.47 10.97
CA PRO A 214 -8.87 6.31 9.73
C PRO A 214 -8.67 7.69 9.09
N PRO A 215 -7.43 8.06 8.73
CA PRO A 215 -7.26 9.15 7.79
C PRO A 215 -7.98 8.75 6.49
N GLY A 216 -8.70 9.67 5.84
CA GLY A 216 -9.48 9.39 4.62
C GLY A 216 -8.67 8.97 3.38
N PHE A 217 -7.43 8.51 3.56
CA PHE A 217 -6.42 8.30 2.54
C PHE A 217 -5.54 7.05 2.79
N VAL A 218 -6.06 5.98 3.42
CA VAL A 218 -5.29 4.76 3.77
C VAL A 218 -4.47 4.21 2.60
N ALA A 219 -5.08 4.01 1.43
CA ALA A 219 -4.38 3.54 0.23
C ALA A 219 -3.26 4.50 -0.23
N GLN A 220 -3.44 5.81 -0.03
CA GLN A 220 -2.44 6.81 -0.38
C GLN A 220 -1.26 6.79 0.61
N VAL A 221 -1.50 6.58 1.91
CA VAL A 221 -0.42 6.40 2.91
C VAL A 221 0.51 5.26 2.50
N VAL A 222 -0.09 4.15 2.05
CA VAL A 222 0.66 2.99 1.54
C VAL A 222 1.44 3.38 0.28
N ALA A 223 0.83 4.09 -0.67
CA ALA A 223 1.52 4.57 -1.87
C ALA A 223 2.71 5.47 -1.54
N PHE A 224 2.59 6.38 -0.56
CA PHE A 224 3.68 7.23 -0.10
C PHE A 224 4.83 6.43 0.49
N ALA A 225 4.54 5.44 1.36
CA ALA A 225 5.56 4.59 1.96
C ALA A 225 6.38 3.84 0.89
N PHE A 226 5.70 3.25 -0.10
CA PHE A 226 6.38 2.60 -1.22
C PHE A 226 7.09 3.58 -2.16
N GLY A 227 6.55 4.79 -2.34
CA GLY A 227 7.18 5.85 -3.12
C GLY A 227 8.51 6.31 -2.50
N LEU A 228 8.53 6.51 -1.17
CA LEU A 228 9.73 6.87 -0.41
C LEU A 228 10.76 5.74 -0.43
N ALA A 229 10.33 4.47 -0.27
CA ALA A 229 11.22 3.32 -0.40
C ALA A 229 11.81 3.18 -1.81
N ALA A 230 11.00 3.42 -2.85
CA ALA A 230 11.46 3.43 -4.24
C ALA A 230 12.47 4.55 -4.51
N ALA A 231 12.27 5.72 -3.93
CA ALA A 231 13.13 6.87 -4.14
C ALA A 231 14.45 6.80 -3.34
N SER A 232 14.52 6.00 -2.26
CA SER A 232 15.68 5.96 -1.36
C SER A 232 16.39 4.60 -1.36
N LEU A 233 15.75 3.57 -0.80
CA LEU A 233 16.36 2.26 -0.53
C LEU A 233 16.63 1.47 -1.81
N PHE A 234 15.69 1.47 -2.76
CA PHE A 234 15.81 0.66 -3.96
C PHE A 234 17.05 1.00 -4.80
N PRO A 235 17.31 2.27 -5.17
CA PRO A 235 18.53 2.63 -5.87
C PRO A 235 19.79 2.24 -5.11
N ALA A 236 19.85 2.46 -3.80
CA ALA A 236 21.03 2.14 -3.00
C ALA A 236 21.33 0.64 -3.01
N ILE A 237 20.32 -0.21 -2.85
CA ILE A 237 20.46 -1.68 -2.89
C ILE A 237 20.81 -2.14 -4.30
N PHE A 238 20.06 -1.67 -5.31
CA PHE A 238 20.29 -2.04 -6.71
C PHE A 238 21.70 -1.65 -7.16
N LEU A 239 22.12 -0.43 -6.87
CA LEU A 239 23.45 0.06 -7.20
C LEU A 239 24.54 -0.71 -6.44
N GLY A 240 24.34 -0.99 -5.15
CA GLY A 240 25.27 -1.76 -4.33
C GLY A 240 25.48 -3.19 -4.85
N ILE A 241 24.45 -3.82 -5.41
CA ILE A 241 24.54 -5.16 -6.00
C ILE A 241 25.15 -5.09 -7.42
N PHE A 242 24.70 -4.16 -8.27
CA PHE A 242 24.99 -4.15 -9.71
C PHE A 242 26.12 -3.21 -10.15
N PHE A 243 26.71 -2.41 -9.25
CA PHE A 243 27.82 -1.51 -9.60
C PHE A 243 28.95 -1.50 -8.57
N LYS A 244 30.14 -1.99 -8.95
CA LYS A 244 31.34 -2.01 -8.07
C LYS A 244 31.85 -0.61 -7.72
N ARG A 245 31.56 0.39 -8.56
CA ARG A 245 32.10 1.74 -8.41
C ARG A 245 31.35 2.57 -7.36
N ILE A 246 30.15 2.16 -6.98
CA ILE A 246 29.26 2.92 -6.09
C ILE A 246 29.79 2.85 -4.66
N ASN A 247 30.15 4.02 -4.12
CA ASN A 247 30.66 4.15 -2.76
C ASN A 247 29.61 4.68 -1.77
N LYS A 248 29.98 4.68 -0.48
CA LYS A 248 29.13 5.17 0.61
C LYS A 248 28.63 6.61 0.39
N GLN A 249 29.47 7.50 -0.15
CA GLN A 249 29.10 8.90 -0.35
C GLN A 249 28.04 9.06 -1.44
N GLY A 250 28.22 8.36 -2.58
CA GLY A 250 27.24 8.30 -3.65
C GLY A 250 25.91 7.73 -3.17
N ALA A 251 25.94 6.60 -2.46
CA ALA A 251 24.73 5.98 -1.92
C ALA A 251 23.98 6.91 -0.96
N ILE A 252 24.67 7.53 0.01
CA ILE A 252 24.03 8.44 0.98
C ILE A 252 23.47 9.68 0.28
N ALA A 253 24.24 10.30 -0.62
CA ALA A 253 23.79 11.49 -1.34
C ALA A 253 22.56 11.20 -2.21
N GLY A 254 22.57 10.09 -2.95
CA GLY A 254 21.42 9.64 -3.74
C GLY A 254 20.19 9.38 -2.86
N MET A 255 20.35 8.66 -1.75
CA MET A 255 19.27 8.39 -0.79
C MET A 255 18.66 9.67 -0.24
N LEU A 256 19.49 10.63 0.19
CA LEU A 256 19.02 11.90 0.73
C LEU A 256 18.28 12.72 -0.33
N VAL A 257 18.82 12.85 -1.55
CA VAL A 257 18.17 13.62 -2.61
C VAL A 257 16.84 12.98 -3.00
N GLY A 258 16.80 11.66 -3.23
CA GLY A 258 15.56 10.97 -3.57
C GLY A 258 14.51 11.09 -2.47
N LEU A 259 14.89 10.89 -1.20
CA LEU A 259 13.99 10.98 -0.06
C LEU A 259 13.46 12.41 0.12
N ILE A 260 14.34 13.41 0.16
CA ILE A 260 13.96 14.82 0.36
C ILE A 260 13.07 15.29 -0.78
N PHE A 261 13.40 14.98 -2.02
CA PHE A 261 12.59 15.34 -3.18
C PHE A 261 11.18 14.75 -3.10
N THR A 262 11.08 13.43 -2.91
CA THR A 262 9.79 12.75 -2.85
C THR A 262 8.96 13.21 -1.65
N PHE A 263 9.59 13.35 -0.48
CA PHE A 263 8.91 13.84 0.72
C PHE A 263 8.43 15.29 0.56
N ALA A 264 9.28 16.19 0.05
CA ALA A 264 8.92 17.59 -0.14
C ALA A 264 7.74 17.75 -1.11
N TYR A 265 7.72 16.98 -2.21
CA TYR A 265 6.61 17.00 -3.16
C TYR A 265 5.30 16.51 -2.53
N ILE A 266 5.35 15.41 -1.77
CA ILE A 266 4.19 14.90 -1.03
C ILE A 266 3.73 15.92 0.01
N ALA A 267 4.65 16.46 0.81
CA ALA A 267 4.38 17.46 1.84
C ALA A 267 3.69 18.71 1.26
N TYR A 268 4.20 19.21 0.14
CA TYR A 268 3.67 20.39 -0.53
C TYR A 268 2.21 20.19 -0.95
N PHE A 269 1.92 19.16 -1.76
CA PHE A 269 0.57 18.97 -2.31
C PHE A 269 -0.45 18.39 -1.32
N LYS A 270 -0.02 17.66 -0.29
CA LYS A 270 -0.95 17.00 0.64
C LYS A 270 -1.16 17.76 1.94
N PHE A 271 -0.18 18.55 2.37
CA PHE A 271 -0.23 19.20 3.69
C PHE A 271 -0.10 20.72 3.63
N MET A 272 0.68 21.28 2.71
CA MET A 272 0.92 22.73 2.66
C MET A 272 -0.04 23.48 1.73
N ALA A 273 -0.32 22.94 0.55
CA ALA A 273 -1.21 23.53 -0.45
C ALA A 273 -2.16 22.47 -1.06
N PRO A 274 -3.09 21.89 -0.26
CA PRO A 274 -4.05 20.89 -0.77
C PRO A 274 -4.93 21.40 -1.91
N GLU A 275 -5.21 22.70 -1.96
CA GLU A 275 -5.98 23.37 -3.01
C GLU A 275 -5.32 23.30 -4.39
N LEU A 276 -3.98 23.19 -4.42
CA LEU A 276 -3.21 23.04 -5.64
C LEU A 276 -3.02 21.57 -6.04
N ASN A 277 -3.58 20.61 -5.29
CA ASN A 277 -3.43 19.19 -5.56
C ASN A 277 -4.33 18.72 -6.71
N ASN A 278 -4.01 19.18 -7.93
CA ASN A 278 -4.70 18.79 -9.15
C ASN A 278 -3.69 18.60 -10.30
N ALA A 279 -4.14 17.91 -11.35
CA ALA A 279 -3.29 17.55 -12.48
C ALA A 279 -2.66 18.75 -13.22
N ALA A 280 -3.21 19.96 -13.09
CA ALA A 280 -2.67 21.15 -13.73
C ALA A 280 -1.41 21.68 -13.03
N HIS A 281 -1.26 21.43 -11.73
CA HIS A 281 -0.07 21.86 -10.95
C HIS A 281 0.94 20.74 -10.74
N TRP A 282 0.57 19.48 -11.00
CA TRP A 282 1.47 18.35 -10.89
C TRP A 282 2.57 18.39 -11.95
N TRP A 283 3.79 18.11 -11.52
CA TRP A 283 4.94 18.02 -12.42
C TRP A 283 4.74 16.83 -13.36
N PHE A 284 4.72 17.10 -14.66
CA PHE A 284 4.48 16.11 -15.71
C PHE A 284 3.15 15.32 -15.52
N GLY A 285 2.18 15.90 -14.81
CA GLY A 285 0.92 15.22 -14.46
C GLY A 285 1.08 14.08 -13.46
N ILE A 286 2.21 13.99 -12.74
CA ILE A 286 2.49 12.93 -11.79
C ILE A 286 1.92 13.32 -10.41
N SER A 287 0.96 12.55 -9.95
CA SER A 287 0.36 12.76 -8.63
C SER A 287 1.37 12.54 -7.51
N PRO A 288 1.14 13.10 -6.31
CA PRO A 288 2.01 12.88 -5.15
C PRO A 288 2.22 11.40 -4.78
N GLU A 289 1.25 10.55 -5.04
CA GLU A 289 1.32 9.10 -4.82
C GLU A 289 2.30 8.41 -5.79
N GLY A 290 2.50 8.97 -6.98
CA GLY A 290 3.35 8.42 -8.04
C GLY A 290 4.76 9.02 -8.10
N ILE A 291 5.03 10.12 -7.39
CA ILE A 291 6.26 10.91 -7.57
C ILE A 291 7.55 10.18 -7.16
N GLY A 292 7.45 9.09 -6.40
CA GLY A 292 8.59 8.26 -5.99
C GLY A 292 9.42 7.76 -7.17
N THR A 293 8.84 7.58 -8.36
CA THR A 293 9.58 7.21 -9.58
C THR A 293 10.56 8.30 -10.01
N LEU A 294 10.19 9.57 -9.95
CA LEU A 294 11.11 10.67 -10.24
C LEU A 294 12.19 10.79 -9.16
N GLY A 295 11.81 10.62 -7.88
CA GLY A 295 12.79 10.58 -6.78
C GLY A 295 13.82 9.46 -6.95
N MET A 296 13.39 8.29 -7.44
CA MET A 296 14.26 7.17 -7.77
C MET A 296 15.26 7.52 -8.89
N LEU A 297 14.81 8.16 -9.96
CA LEU A 297 15.68 8.59 -11.05
C LEU A 297 16.70 9.64 -10.58
N LEU A 298 16.26 10.60 -9.75
CA LEU A 298 17.15 11.58 -9.15
C LEU A 298 18.19 10.92 -8.24
N ASN A 299 17.79 9.94 -7.44
CA ASN A 299 18.71 9.16 -6.62
C ASN A 299 19.76 8.46 -7.48
N PHE A 300 19.37 7.73 -8.54
CA PHE A 300 20.33 7.11 -9.46
C PHE A 300 21.32 8.13 -10.02
N ALA A 301 20.83 9.26 -10.55
CA ALA A 301 21.66 10.30 -11.15
C ALA A 301 22.67 10.87 -10.14
N VAL A 302 22.20 11.23 -8.95
CA VAL A 302 23.05 11.80 -7.90
C VAL A 302 24.05 10.77 -7.37
N ALA A 303 23.62 9.52 -7.16
CA ALA A 303 24.49 8.45 -6.69
C ALA A 303 25.64 8.20 -7.67
N PHE A 304 25.36 8.17 -8.98
CA PHE A 304 26.41 8.05 -10.00
C PHE A 304 27.32 9.27 -10.03
N ALA A 305 26.76 10.49 -10.04
CA ALA A 305 27.53 11.73 -10.13
C ALA A 305 28.47 11.90 -8.93
N VAL A 306 27.95 11.74 -7.71
CA VAL A 306 28.73 11.85 -6.48
C VAL A 306 29.77 10.73 -6.38
N SER A 307 29.40 9.50 -6.75
CA SER A 307 30.34 8.38 -6.73
C SER A 307 31.48 8.54 -7.74
N ALA A 308 31.23 9.19 -8.89
CA ALA A 308 32.25 9.44 -9.90
C ALA A 308 33.33 10.42 -9.42
N VAL A 309 32.94 11.43 -8.63
CA VAL A 309 33.84 12.49 -8.13
C VAL A 309 34.42 12.20 -6.73
N THR A 310 34.08 11.06 -6.13
CA THR A 310 34.58 10.64 -4.80
C THR A 310 35.41 9.36 -4.90
N ALA A 311 36.18 9.05 -3.85
CA ALA A 311 37.11 7.92 -3.83
C ALA A 311 36.44 6.57 -4.15
N ALA A 312 37.15 5.69 -4.85
CA ALA A 312 36.65 4.35 -5.15
C ALA A 312 36.40 3.53 -3.86
N PRO A 313 35.42 2.61 -3.85
CA PRO A 313 35.27 1.66 -2.76
C PRO A 313 36.55 0.83 -2.55
N PRO A 314 36.89 0.44 -1.31
CA PRO A 314 38.00 -0.47 -1.04
C PRO A 314 37.87 -1.78 -1.82
N GLU A 315 38.99 -2.40 -2.19
CA GLU A 315 39.02 -3.66 -2.98
C GLU A 315 38.15 -4.76 -2.36
N LYS A 316 38.27 -4.97 -1.04
CA LYS A 316 37.43 -5.92 -0.29
C LYS A 316 35.91 -5.71 -0.49
N VAL A 317 35.47 -4.47 -0.67
CA VAL A 317 34.04 -4.17 -0.94
C VAL A 317 33.69 -4.51 -2.39
N GLN A 318 34.60 -4.27 -3.33
CA GLN A 318 34.39 -4.63 -4.73
C GLN A 318 34.34 -6.15 -4.92
N GLU A 319 35.20 -6.89 -4.22
CA GLU A 319 35.20 -8.37 -4.18
C GLU A 319 33.89 -8.91 -3.58
N LEU A 320 33.39 -8.31 -2.50
CA LEU A 320 32.09 -8.69 -1.92
C LEU A 320 30.94 -8.53 -2.94
N VAL A 321 30.98 -7.48 -3.76
CA VAL A 321 29.99 -7.26 -4.82
C VAL A 321 30.09 -8.33 -5.91
N ASP A 322 31.30 -8.82 -6.22
CA ASP A 322 31.50 -9.92 -7.16
C ASP A 322 30.92 -11.24 -6.64
N ASP A 323 31.23 -11.58 -5.38
CA ASP A 323 30.73 -12.79 -4.72
C ASP A 323 29.21 -12.82 -4.64
N ILE A 324 28.57 -11.66 -4.37
CA ILE A 324 27.11 -11.56 -4.33
C ILE A 324 26.48 -11.84 -5.70
N ARG A 325 27.13 -11.45 -6.82
CA ARG A 325 26.60 -11.67 -8.17
C ARG A 325 26.86 -13.07 -8.69
N ILE A 326 28.05 -13.57 -8.43
CA ILE A 326 28.53 -14.86 -8.92
C ILE A 326 28.91 -15.67 -7.68
N PRO A 327 27.92 -16.22 -6.95
CA PRO A 327 28.21 -17.03 -5.79
C PRO A 327 29.09 -18.21 -6.23
N SER A 328 30.31 -18.25 -5.72
CA SER A 328 31.28 -19.33 -5.92
C SER A 328 30.63 -20.66 -5.52
N GLY A 329 30.22 -21.44 -6.53
CA GLY A 329 29.46 -22.68 -6.38
C GLY A 329 28.37 -22.92 -7.44
N ALA A 330 28.02 -21.93 -8.25
CA ALA A 330 27.03 -22.07 -9.33
C ALA A 330 27.55 -22.77 -10.62
N GLY A 331 28.73 -23.41 -10.56
CA GLY A 331 29.46 -23.87 -11.75
C GLY A 331 30.09 -25.24 -11.61
N VAL A 332 29.31 -26.28 -11.31
CA VAL A 332 29.62 -27.64 -11.79
C VAL A 332 28.30 -28.32 -12.18
N ALA A 333 27.86 -28.05 -13.41
CA ALA A 333 26.98 -28.99 -14.09
C ALA A 333 27.87 -30.16 -14.53
N HIS A 334 27.69 -31.33 -13.92
CA HIS A 334 28.34 -32.54 -14.42
C HIS A 334 27.71 -32.88 -15.78
N ASP A 335 28.54 -32.87 -16.82
CA ASP A 335 28.20 -33.35 -18.15
C ASP A 335 27.87 -34.85 -18.06
N PRO A 336 26.68 -35.31 -18.50
CA PRO A 336 26.37 -36.73 -18.53
C PRO A 336 26.97 -37.35 -19.79
N HIS A 337 28.20 -37.85 -19.66
CA HIS A 337 28.72 -38.89 -20.54
C HIS A 337 28.64 -40.25 -19.84
#